data_AF-A0A0U5L9D8-F1
#
_entry.id   AF-A0A0U5L9D8-F1
#
_cell.length_a   1.000
_cell.length_b   1.000
_cell.length_c   1.000
_cell.angle_alpha   90.00
_cell.angle_beta   90.00
_cell.angle_gamma   90.00
#
_symmetry.space_group_name_H-M   'P 1'
#
loop_
_entity.id
_entity.type
_entity.pdbx_description
1 polymer ?
#
loop_
_entity_poly.entity_id
_entity_poly.type
_entity_poly.pdbx_seq_one_letter_code
_entity_poly.pdbx_strand_id
1 'polypeptide(L)'
;MPDYCFFQKGKDVVVLERSDVENAALLAVKGFEKQFEEIEASNPNRALVRFKALRHEDSTALQTYSGNVLLMSAVSVIGLLAALILR
;
A
#
# COMPACT_ATOMS: atom_id res chain seq x y z
N MET A 1 2.67 13.39 -20.59
CA MET A 1 1.28 13.06 -20.24
C MET A 1 0.97 13.75 -18.91
N PRO A 2 -0.30 13.90 -18.47
CA PRO A 2 -0.57 14.57 -17.19
C PRO A 2 -0.16 13.69 -16.00
N ASP A 3 0.34 14.35 -14.95
CA ASP A 3 0.56 13.75 -13.64
C ASP A 3 -0.75 13.72 -12.85
N TYR A 4 -1.08 12.56 -12.28
CA TYR A 4 -2.24 12.41 -11.41
C TYR A 4 -1.81 12.26 -9.96
N CYS A 5 -2.51 12.95 -9.07
CA CYS A 5 -2.41 12.82 -7.62
C CYS A 5 -3.62 12.04 -7.07
N PHE A 6 -3.41 11.38 -5.93
CA PHE A 6 -4.44 10.57 -5.28
C PHE A 6 -4.78 11.13 -3.91
N PHE A 7 -6.07 11.09 -3.58
CA PHE A 7 -6.60 11.53 -2.30
C PHE A 7 -7.41 10.39 -1.68
N GLN A 8 -7.15 10.07 -0.43
CA GLN A 8 -7.79 8.93 0.25
C GLN A 8 -8.54 9.38 1.50
N LYS A 9 -9.71 8.79 1.71
CA LYS A 9 -10.46 8.86 2.97
C LYS A 9 -11.04 7.47 3.27
N GLY A 10 -10.43 6.76 4.21
CA GLY A 10 -10.78 5.36 4.46
C GLY A 10 -10.55 4.49 3.22
N LYS A 11 -11.62 3.92 2.66
CA LYS A 11 -11.55 3.07 1.45
C LYS A 11 -11.77 3.85 0.14
N ASP A 12 -12.21 5.11 0.23
CA ASP A 12 -12.51 5.93 -0.93
C ASP A 12 -11.23 6.59 -1.45
N VAL A 13 -11.00 6.48 -2.76
CA VAL A 13 -9.86 7.07 -3.45
C VAL A 13 -10.37 7.93 -4.59
N VAL A 14 -9.92 9.19 -4.63
CA VAL A 14 -10.21 10.15 -5.69
C VAL A 14 -8.91 10.45 -6.44
N VAL A 15 -8.99 10.49 -7.78
CA VAL A 15 -7.92 10.89 -8.68
C VAL A 15 -8.19 12.30 -9.17
N LEU A 16 -7.17 13.15 -9.10
CA LEU A 16 -7.18 14.48 -9.71
C LEU A 16 -5.91 14.66 -10.54
N GLU A 17 -5.97 15.48 -11.59
CA GLU A 17 -4.76 15.98 -12.23
C GLU A 17 -4.02 16.88 -11.24
N ARG A 18 -2.68 16.85 -11.27
CA ARG A 18 -1.84 17.65 -10.38
C ARG A 18 -2.10 19.15 -10.50
N SER A 19 -2.54 19.61 -11.67
CA SER A 19 -2.93 20.98 -11.97
C SER A 19 -4.25 21.41 -11.32
N ASP A 20 -5.08 20.46 -10.86
CA ASP A 20 -6.40 20.73 -10.29
C ASP A 20 -6.33 21.08 -8.80
N VAL A 21 -5.75 22.25 -8.53
CA VAL A 21 -5.52 22.75 -7.17
C VAL A 21 -6.82 23.07 -6.45
N GLU A 22 -7.86 23.49 -7.17
CA GLU A 22 -9.18 23.82 -6.59
C GLU A 22 -9.86 22.58 -6.02
N ASN A 23 -9.96 21.49 -6.80
CA ASN A 23 -10.54 20.25 -6.31
C ASN A 23 -9.66 19.59 -5.24
N ALA A 24 -8.33 19.74 -5.32
CA ALA A 24 -7.42 19.28 -4.28
C ALA A 24 -7.70 19.97 -2.93
N ALA A 25 -7.89 21.29 -2.92
CA ALA A 25 -8.24 22.04 -1.72
C ALA A 25 -9.61 21.62 -1.16
N LEU A 26 -10.60 21.40 -2.04
CA LEU A 26 -11.92 20.93 -1.64
C LEU A 26 -11.86 19.54 -0.96
N LEU A 27 -11.05 18.64 -1.50
CA LEU A 27 -10.86 17.31 -0.92
C LEU A 27 -10.19 17.38 0.45
N ALA A 28 -9.19 18.24 0.63
CA ALA A 28 -8.55 18.48 1.92
C ALA A 28 -9.56 18.96 2.98
N VAL A 29 -10.43 19.93 2.63
CA VAL A 29 -11.50 20.41 3.51
C VAL A 29 -12.51 19.30 3.84
N LYS A 30 -12.76 18.38 2.91
CA LYS A 30 -13.63 17.20 3.12
C LYS A 30 -12.96 16.09 3.95
N GLY A 31 -11.72 16.28 4.38
CA GLY A 31 -10.96 15.33 5.18
C GLY A 31 -10.37 14.18 4.38
N PHE A 32 -10.11 14.39 3.09
CA PHE A 32 -9.27 13.49 2.32
C PHE A 32 -7.79 13.87 2.48
N GLU A 33 -6.95 12.87 2.60
CA GLU A 33 -5.50 13.03 2.72
C GLU A 33 -4.84 12.78 1.37
N LYS A 34 -3.95 13.71 0.96
CA LYS A 34 -3.14 13.53 -0.25
C LYS A 34 -2.16 12.39 -0.02
N GLN A 35 -2.11 11.47 -0.97
CA GLN A 35 -1.17 10.37 -1.00
C GLN A 35 0.14 10.81 -1.65
N PHE A 36 1.26 10.19 -1.26
CA PHE A 36 2.59 10.56 -1.75
C PHE A 36 2.82 10.15 -3.21
N GLU A 37 2.07 9.17 -3.70
CA GLU A 37 2.17 8.66 -5.06
C GLU A 37 1.65 9.70 -6.06
N GLU A 38 2.48 9.99 -7.06
CA GLU A 38 2.10 10.73 -8.26
C GLU A 38 2.37 9.82 -9.46
N ILE A 39 1.37 9.64 -10.33
CA ILE A 39 1.44 8.69 -11.44
C ILE A 39 1.16 9.41 -12.74
N GLU A 40 2.14 9.41 -13.64
CA GLU A 40 1.94 9.84 -15.02
C GLU A 40 1.13 8.78 -15.77
N ALA A 41 -0.01 9.18 -16.36
CA ALA A 41 -0.86 8.29 -17.12
C ALA A 41 -1.56 9.01 -18.26
N SER A 42 -2.05 8.26 -19.25
CA SER A 42 -2.82 8.83 -20.35
C SER A 42 -4.23 9.27 -19.94
N ASN A 43 -4.75 8.78 -18.81
CA ASN A 43 -6.08 9.10 -18.29
C ASN A 43 -6.18 8.74 -16.79
N PRO A 44 -7.16 9.30 -16.06
CA PRO A 44 -7.31 9.09 -14.62
C PRO A 44 -7.59 7.63 -14.24
N ASN A 45 -8.29 6.87 -15.09
CA ASN A 45 -8.61 5.47 -14.80
C ASN A 45 -7.36 4.58 -14.81
N ARG A 46 -6.45 4.81 -15.76
CA ARG A 46 -5.14 4.13 -15.79
C ARG A 46 -4.28 4.50 -14.58
N ALA A 47 -4.28 5.77 -14.18
CA ALA A 47 -3.60 6.22 -12.96
C ALA A 47 -4.14 5.48 -11.73
N LEU A 48 -5.47 5.37 -11.60
CA LEU A 48 -6.13 4.67 -10.50
C LEU A 48 -5.82 3.17 -10.47
N VAL A 49 -5.82 2.51 -11.62
CA VAL A 49 -5.44 1.08 -11.72
C VAL A 49 -3.99 0.88 -11.27
N ARG A 50 -3.08 1.75 -11.70
CA ARG A 50 -1.66 1.67 -11.30
C ARG A 50 -1.46 1.94 -9.81
N PHE A 51 -2.16 2.94 -9.26
CA PHE A 51 -2.15 3.23 -7.83
C PHE A 51 -2.61 2.05 -6.98
N LYS A 52 -3.71 1.39 -7.37
CA LYS A 52 -4.21 0.20 -6.67
C LYS A 52 -3.24 -0.98 -6.75
N ALA A 53 -2.55 -1.14 -7.88
CA ALA A 53 -1.53 -2.17 -8.04
C ALA A 53 -0.36 -1.95 -7.06
N LEU A 54 0.18 -0.73 -6.97
CA LEU A 54 1.26 -0.37 -6.04
C LEU A 54 0.87 -0.63 -4.58
N ARG A 55 -0.32 -0.17 -4.16
CA ARG A 55 -0.84 -0.42 -2.80
C ARG A 55 -1.02 -1.90 -2.47
N HIS A 56 -1.35 -2.73 -3.45
CA HIS A 56 -1.49 -4.17 -3.26
C HIS A 56 -0.13 -4.87 -3.12
N GLU A 57 0.85 -4.46 -3.92
CA GLU A 57 2.25 -4.92 -3.81
C GLU A 57 2.82 -4.59 -2.43
N ASP A 58 2.60 -3.38 -1.89
CA ASP A 58 3.07 -3.01 -0.56
C ASP A 58 2.38 -3.82 0.56
N SER A 59 1.07 -4.02 0.45
CA SER A 59 0.29 -4.76 1.45
C SER A 59 0.65 -6.24 1.48
N THR A 60 0.97 -6.82 0.33
CA THR A 60 1.42 -8.22 0.23
C THR A 60 2.86 -8.38 0.72
N ALA A 61 3.76 -7.45 0.38
CA ALA A 61 5.13 -7.46 0.88
C ALA A 61 5.20 -7.43 2.42
N LEU A 62 4.37 -6.58 3.06
CA LEU A 62 4.31 -6.50 4.53
C LEU A 62 3.80 -7.79 5.19
N GLN A 63 2.79 -8.43 4.58
CA GLN A 63 2.24 -9.70 5.08
C GLN A 63 3.20 -10.87 4.85
N THR A 64 3.87 -10.94 3.70
CA THR A 64 4.90 -11.95 3.43
C THR A 64 6.10 -11.82 4.36
N TYR A 65 6.53 -10.58 4.65
CA TYR A 65 7.59 -10.33 5.63
C TYR A 65 7.20 -10.82 7.04
N SER A 66 6.00 -10.49 7.49
CA SER A 66 5.49 -10.91 8.81
C SER A 66 5.27 -12.42 8.91
N GLY A 67 4.78 -13.05 7.84
CA GLY A 67 4.56 -14.50 7.78
C GLY A 67 5.87 -15.29 7.84
N ASN A 68 6.93 -14.83 7.15
CA ASN A 68 8.21 -15.53 7.10
C ASN A 68 8.97 -15.46 8.44
N VAL A 69 8.89 -14.35 9.19
CA VAL A 69 9.49 -14.23 10.54
C VAL A 69 8.87 -15.23 11.54
N LEU A 70 7.56 -15.45 11.46
CA LEU A 70 6.87 -16.41 12.33
C LEU A 70 7.25 -17.86 12.01
N LEU A 71 7.48 -18.19 10.74
CA LEU A 71 7.89 -19.54 10.33
C LEU A 71 9.33 -19.86 10.75
N MET A 72 10.26 -18.90 10.63
CA MET A 72 11.67 -19.14 11.00
C MET A 72 11.87 -19.30 12.52
N SER A 73 11.10 -18.58 13.33
CA SER A 73 11.15 -18.71 14.81
C SER A 73 10.54 -20.03 15.30
N ALA A 74 9.52 -20.57 14.63
CA ALA A 74 8.92 -21.85 15.03
C ALA A 74 9.86 -23.07 14.80
N VAL A 75 10.62 -23.08 13.70
CA VAL A 75 11.52 -24.21 13.36
C VAL A 75 12.65 -24.37 14.39
N SER A 76 13.18 -23.27 14.91
CA SER A 76 14.28 -23.31 15.89
C SER A 76 13.83 -23.84 17.26
N VAL A 77 12.61 -23.53 17.69
CA VAL A 77 12.06 -24.01 18.97
C VAL A 77 11.76 -25.51 18.93
N ILE A 78 11.21 -26.01 17.82
CA ILE A 78 10.89 -27.45 17.66
C ILE A 78 12.17 -28.30 17.61
N GLY A 79 13.21 -27.83 16.92
CA GLY A 79 14.50 -28.52 16.87
C GLY A 79 15.16 -28.66 18.25
N LEU A 80 15.09 -27.62 19.08
CA LEU A 80 15.63 -27.64 20.45
C LEU A 80 14.87 -28.62 21.36
N LEU A 81 13.54 -28.63 21.26
CA LEU A 81 12.69 -29.55 22.04
C LEU A 81 12.90 -31.02 21.63
N ALA A 82 13.01 -31.30 20.33
CA ALA A 82 13.31 -32.66 19.84
C ALA A 82 14.69 -33.14 20.33
N ALA A 83 15.70 -32.27 20.34
CA ALA A 83 17.04 -32.60 20.83
C ALA A 83 17.09 -32.86 22.35
N LEU A 84 16.18 -32.27 23.14
CA LEU A 84 16.06 -32.51 24.58
C LEU A 84 15.33 -33.81 24.92
N ILE A 85 14.39 -34.25 24.06
CA ILE A 85 13.64 -35.51 24.25
C ILE A 85 14.46 -36.73 23.78
N LEU A 86 15.40 -36.54 22.84
CA LEU A 86 16.26 -37.60 22.30
C LEU A 86 17.60 -37.79 23.04
N ARG A 87 17.80 -37.06 24.15
CA ARG A 87 19.00 -37.09 24.99
C ARG A 87 18.73 -37.86 26.28
#